data_AF-A0A7W1SYK2-F1
#
_entry.id   AF-A0A7W1SYK2-F1
#
_cell.length_a   1.000
_cell.length_b   1.000
_cell.length_c   1.000
_cell.angle_alpha   90.00
_cell.angle_beta   90.00
_cell.angle_gamma   90.00
#
_symmetry.space_group_name_H-M   'P 1'
#
loop_
_entity.id
_entity.type
_entity.pdbx_description
1 polymer ?
#
loop_
_entity_poly.entity_id
_entity_poly.type
_entity_poly.pdbx_seq_one_letter_code
_entity_poly.pdbx_strand_id
1 'polypeptide(L)'
;HEPEQAVPEGEHRHDFEMLSDAQPEDLIKFGLIPEFVGRLPVVGVLEELDENALIEILTRPKNAIVKQYQRLFEFENVRLKFSDEALRAIAHQAMVRKVGARGLRMILEELMLDLMYNLPSQKKARDFEVTREMVEKRNTSLPVMEKAG
;
A
#
# COMPACT_ATOMS: atom_id res chain seq x y z
N HIS A 1 25.70 10.68 0.79
CA HIS A 1 24.50 10.04 0.25
C HIS A 1 24.95 8.86 -0.58
N GLU A 2 24.94 7.67 0.00
CA GLU A 2 25.04 6.44 -0.78
C GLU A 2 23.65 6.17 -1.37
N PRO A 3 23.55 5.79 -2.66
CA PRO A 3 22.28 5.36 -3.22
C PRO A 3 21.92 4.01 -2.58
N GLU A 4 20.77 3.96 -1.91
CA GLU A 4 20.20 2.73 -1.36
C GLU A 4 19.96 1.78 -2.54
N GLN A 5 20.71 0.68 -2.57
CA GLN A 5 20.67 -0.31 -3.63
C GLN A 5 19.28 -0.96 -3.63
N ALA A 6 18.53 -0.77 -4.71
CA ALA A 6 17.36 -1.59 -4.97
C ALA A 6 17.82 -3.04 -5.13
N VAL A 7 17.34 -3.91 -4.26
CA VAL A 7 17.59 -5.36 -4.30
C VAL A 7 17.02 -5.88 -5.63
N PRO A 8 17.79 -6.61 -6.46
CA PRO A 8 17.32 -7.11 -7.74
C PRO A 8 16.14 -8.07 -7.57
N GLU A 9 15.15 -8.01 -8.46
CA GLU A 9 13.91 -8.83 -8.46
C GLU A 9 14.16 -10.36 -8.38
N GLY A 10 15.37 -10.83 -8.66
CA GLY A 10 15.77 -12.23 -8.54
C GLY A 10 16.12 -12.70 -7.11
N GLU A 11 16.46 -11.79 -6.20
CA GLU A 11 16.90 -12.13 -4.84
C GLU A 11 15.71 -12.56 -3.96
N HIS A 12 14.58 -11.86 -4.07
CA HIS A 12 13.35 -12.16 -3.33
C HIS A 12 12.72 -13.52 -3.69
N ARG A 13 12.84 -13.96 -4.95
CA ARG A 13 12.40 -15.30 -5.37
C ARG A 13 13.25 -16.41 -4.77
N HIS A 14 14.57 -16.18 -4.71
CA HIS A 14 15.51 -17.14 -4.15
C HIS A 14 15.25 -17.37 -2.65
N ASP A 15 14.96 -16.31 -1.90
CA ASP A 15 14.62 -16.42 -0.48
C ASP A 15 13.30 -17.16 -0.22
N PHE A 16 12.27 -16.90 -1.05
CA PHE A 16 11.01 -17.63 -0.95
C PHE A 16 11.19 -19.12 -1.23
N GLU A 17 11.92 -19.49 -2.29
CA GLU A 17 12.23 -20.89 -2.63
C GLU A 17 13.00 -21.56 -1.50
N MET A 18 14.03 -20.89 -0.97
CA MET A 18 14.84 -21.41 0.13
C MET A 18 14.01 -21.60 1.41
N LEU A 19 13.17 -20.64 1.77
CA LEU A 19 12.29 -20.75 2.95
C LEU A 19 11.20 -21.80 2.75
N SER A 20 10.74 -22.02 1.52
CA SER A 20 9.72 -23.03 1.19
C SER A 20 10.20 -24.46 1.46
N ASP A 21 11.51 -24.68 1.40
CA ASP A 21 12.14 -25.97 1.69
C ASP A 21 12.52 -26.15 3.18
N ALA A 22 12.22 -25.19 4.04
CA ALA A 22 12.58 -25.23 5.46
C ALA A 22 12.01 -26.47 6.17
N GLN A 23 12.87 -27.17 6.91
CA GLN A 23 12.49 -28.37 7.66
C GLN A 23 12.24 -28.06 9.15
N PRO A 24 11.47 -28.89 9.87
CA PRO A 24 11.26 -28.73 11.31
C PRO A 24 12.55 -28.60 12.13
N GLU A 25 13.61 -29.30 11.72
CA GLU A 25 14.93 -29.25 12.36
C GLU A 25 15.56 -27.85 12.27
N ASP A 26 15.29 -27.11 11.20
CA ASP A 26 15.81 -25.76 11.01
C ASP A 26 15.11 -24.77 11.94
N LEU A 27 13.81 -24.96 12.19
CA LEU A 27 13.06 -24.22 13.21
C LEU A 27 13.56 -24.49 14.63
N ILE A 28 13.96 -25.74 14.91
CA ILE A 28 14.56 -26.10 16.21
C ILE A 28 15.93 -25.46 16.38
N LYS A 29 16.79 -25.50 15.35
CA LYS A 29 18.09 -24.80 15.34
C LYS A 29 17.93 -23.29 15.49
N PHE A 30 16.84 -22.73 14.94
CA PHE A 30 16.50 -21.31 15.08
C PHE A 30 16.04 -20.93 16.50
N GLY A 31 15.71 -21.92 17.34
CA GLY A 31 15.44 -21.74 18.77
C GLY A 31 14.01 -22.12 19.20
N LEU A 32 13.19 -22.70 18.33
CA LEU A 32 11.88 -23.24 18.73
C LEU A 32 12.05 -24.58 19.47
N ILE A 33 11.20 -24.82 20.46
CA ILE A 33 11.24 -26.08 21.23
C ILE A 33 10.64 -27.25 20.41
N PRO A 34 11.23 -28.47 20.47
CA PRO A 34 10.77 -29.61 19.68
C PRO A 34 9.29 -29.98 19.88
N GLU A 35 8.79 -29.89 21.11
CA GLU A 35 7.40 -30.22 21.45
C GLU A 35 6.40 -29.24 20.82
N PHE A 36 6.81 -27.99 20.61
CA PHE A 36 6.01 -26.97 19.94
C PHE A 36 6.00 -27.17 18.44
N VAL A 37 7.17 -27.41 17.84
CA VAL A 37 7.30 -27.69 16.40
C VAL A 37 6.54 -28.98 16.04
N GLY A 38 6.59 -30.02 16.87
CA GLY A 38 5.84 -31.25 16.66
C GLY A 38 4.30 -31.09 16.69
N ARG A 39 3.78 -29.94 17.15
CA ARG A 39 2.34 -29.61 17.12
C ARG A 39 1.94 -28.73 15.93
N LEU A 40 2.87 -28.38 15.05
CA LEU A 40 2.64 -27.58 13.85
C LEU A 40 2.75 -28.47 12.59
N PRO A 41 1.69 -29.22 12.23
CA PRO A 41 1.73 -30.18 11.12
C PRO A 41 1.74 -29.50 9.73
N VAL A 42 1.53 -28.18 9.67
CA VAL A 42 1.45 -27.42 8.42
C VAL A 42 2.31 -26.17 8.54
N VAL A 43 3.20 -25.98 7.58
CA VAL A 43 4.04 -24.78 7.43
C VAL A 43 3.63 -24.08 6.13
N GLY A 44 3.52 -22.76 6.19
CA GLY A 44 3.23 -21.93 5.02
C GLY A 44 4.24 -20.79 4.95
N VAL A 45 4.86 -20.62 3.79
CA VAL A 45 5.78 -19.51 3.50
C VAL A 45 5.02 -18.47 2.69
N LEU A 46 5.29 -17.19 2.99
CA LEU A 46 4.66 -16.07 2.32
C LEU A 46 5.69 -15.38 1.43
N GLU A 47 5.27 -15.01 0.23
CA GLU A 47 6.07 -14.18 -0.67
C GLU A 47 6.15 -12.75 -0.13
N GLU A 48 7.28 -12.09 -0.40
CA GLU A 48 7.40 -10.66 -0.12
C GLU A 48 6.49 -9.83 -1.04
N LEU A 49 6.02 -8.70 -0.51
CA LEU A 49 5.15 -7.80 -1.26
C LEU A 49 5.98 -6.97 -2.23
N ASP A 50 5.72 -7.12 -3.52
CA ASP A 50 6.24 -6.21 -4.55
C ASP A 50 5.29 -5.00 -4.74
N GLU A 51 5.70 -4.05 -5.59
CA GLU A 51 4.91 -2.86 -5.89
C GLU A 51 3.53 -3.21 -6.46
N ASN A 52 3.44 -4.22 -7.31
CA ASN A 52 2.18 -4.65 -7.93
C ASN A 52 1.23 -5.26 -6.91
N ALA A 53 1.73 -6.09 -6.00
CA ALA A 53 0.97 -6.67 -4.90
C ALA A 53 0.41 -5.58 -3.98
N LEU A 54 1.18 -4.53 -3.69
CA LEU A 54 0.70 -3.38 -2.93
C LEU A 54 -0.42 -2.61 -3.66
N ILE A 55 -0.29 -2.40 -4.97
CA ILE A 55 -1.35 -1.78 -5.78
C ILE A 55 -2.60 -2.66 -5.79
N GLU A 56 -2.46 -3.98 -5.90
CA GLU A 56 -3.58 -4.91 -5.79
C GLU A 56 -4.25 -4.79 -4.42
N ILE A 57 -3.49 -4.75 -3.33
CA ILE A 57 -4.02 -4.56 -1.97
C ILE A 57 -4.79 -3.25 -1.84
N LEU A 58 -4.33 -2.17 -2.48
CA LEU A 58 -4.98 -0.87 -2.48
C LEU A 58 -6.33 -0.85 -3.22
N THR A 59 -6.53 -1.71 -4.21
CA THR A 59 -7.61 -1.55 -5.20
C THR A 59 -8.55 -2.75 -5.31
N ARG A 60 -8.03 -3.98 -5.21
CA ARG A 60 -8.75 -5.21 -5.55
C ARG A 60 -9.62 -5.75 -4.42
N PRO A 61 -9.16 -5.87 -3.15
CA PRO A 61 -9.96 -6.42 -2.07
C PRO A 61 -11.33 -5.74 -1.94
N LYS A 62 -12.33 -6.48 -1.45
CA LYS A 62 -13.65 -5.92 -1.16
C LYS A 62 -13.56 -4.75 -0.16
N ASN A 63 -12.65 -4.89 0.80
CA ASN A 63 -12.40 -3.90 1.86
C ASN A 63 -11.14 -3.05 1.58
N ALA A 64 -10.81 -2.83 0.31
CA ALA A 64 -9.63 -2.05 -0.06
C ALA A 64 -9.74 -0.59 0.42
N ILE A 65 -8.61 -0.01 0.86
CA ILE A 65 -8.58 1.30 1.53
C ILE A 65 -9.07 2.41 0.59
N VAL A 66 -8.70 2.35 -0.70
CA VAL A 66 -9.19 3.30 -1.71
C VAL A 66 -10.71 3.29 -1.80
N LYS A 67 -11.34 2.10 -1.82
CA LYS A 67 -12.81 1.96 -1.86
C LYS A 67 -13.47 2.54 -0.61
N GLN A 68 -12.84 2.40 0.55
CA GLN A 68 -13.34 2.98 1.80
C GLN A 68 -13.39 4.51 1.72
N TYR A 69 -12.32 5.15 1.23
CA TYR A 69 -12.29 6.60 1.05
C TYR A 69 -13.21 7.09 -0.06
N GLN A 70 -13.29 6.37 -1.18
CA GLN A 70 -14.25 6.69 -2.24
C GLN A 70 -15.67 6.70 -1.69
N ARG A 71 -16.04 5.70 -0.89
CA ARG A 71 -17.36 5.64 -0.26
C ARG A 71 -17.58 6.76 0.75
N LEU A 72 -16.54 7.13 1.51
CA LEU A 72 -16.60 8.25 2.45
C LEU A 72 -16.90 9.58 1.73
N PHE A 73 -16.21 9.85 0.62
CA PHE A 73 -16.40 11.06 -0.18
C PHE A 73 -17.75 11.05 -0.93
N GLU A 74 -18.26 9.88 -1.32
CA GLU A 74 -19.59 9.75 -1.92
C GLU A 74 -20.71 10.23 -0.98
N PHE A 75 -20.58 10.03 0.35
CA PHE A 75 -21.54 10.57 1.31
C PHE A 75 -21.57 12.10 1.33
N GLU A 76 -20.48 12.75 0.93
CA GLU A 76 -20.35 14.20 0.76
C GLU A 76 -20.66 14.67 -0.67
N ASN A 77 -21.20 13.79 -1.53
CA ASN A 77 -21.48 14.03 -2.96
C ASN A 77 -20.24 14.37 -3.80
N VAL A 78 -19.06 13.87 -3.40
CA VAL A 78 -17.80 14.03 -4.13
C VAL A 78 -17.36 12.68 -4.70
N ARG A 79 -17.10 12.61 -6.00
CA ARG A 79 -16.49 11.41 -6.61
C ARG A 79 -14.98 11.48 -6.53
N LEU A 80 -14.39 10.64 -5.69
CA LEU A 80 -12.94 10.49 -5.53
C LEU A 80 -12.39 9.44 -6.51
N LYS A 81 -11.35 9.80 -7.26
CA LYS A 81 -10.59 8.93 -8.15
C LYS A 81 -9.11 8.99 -7.81
N PHE A 82 -8.42 7.89 -8.06
CA PHE A 82 -6.97 7.81 -7.98
C PHE A 82 -6.46 7.49 -9.38
N SER A 83 -5.50 8.26 -9.86
CA SER A 83 -4.77 7.92 -11.07
C SER A 83 -3.88 6.70 -10.83
N ASP A 84 -3.60 5.92 -11.88
CA ASP A 84 -2.69 4.76 -11.79
C ASP A 84 -1.30 5.16 -11.30
N GLU A 85 -0.85 6.37 -11.65
CA GLU A 85 0.42 6.93 -11.21
C GLU A 85 0.42 7.28 -9.72
N ALA A 86 -0.72 7.75 -9.17
CA ALA A 86 -0.87 7.98 -7.74
C ALA A 86 -0.81 6.66 -6.95
N LEU A 87 -1.47 5.61 -7.44
CA LEU A 87 -1.44 4.28 -6.81
C LEU A 87 -0.02 3.72 -6.76
N ARG A 88 0.72 3.81 -7.87
CA ARG A 88 2.15 3.47 -7.92
C ARG A 88 2.97 4.29 -6.94
N ALA A 89 2.78 5.61 -6.90
CA ALA A 89 3.51 6.46 -5.97
C ALA A 89 3.26 6.10 -4.49
N ILE A 90 2.02 5.76 -4.13
CA ILE A 90 1.67 5.28 -2.77
C ILE A 90 2.38 3.95 -2.48
N ALA A 91 2.32 2.99 -3.41
CA ALA A 91 2.96 1.69 -3.25
C ALA A 91 4.49 1.83 -3.12
N HIS A 92 5.11 2.63 -3.99
CA HIS A 92 6.53 2.92 -3.94
C HIS A 92 6.95 3.55 -2.60
N GLN A 93 6.21 4.55 -2.10
CA GLN A 93 6.50 5.13 -0.79
C GLN A 93 6.37 4.11 0.36
N ALA A 94 5.42 3.17 0.28
CA ALA A 94 5.26 2.12 1.29
C ALA A 94 6.44 1.13 1.28
N MET A 95 6.96 0.79 0.09
CA MET A 95 8.16 -0.03 -0.08
C MET A 95 9.39 0.66 0.51
N VAL A 96 9.63 1.93 0.17
CA VAL A 96 10.78 2.71 0.69
C VAL A 96 10.76 2.79 2.21
N ARG A 97 9.58 2.90 2.83
CA ARG A 97 9.43 2.95 4.28
C ARG A 97 9.59 1.58 4.97
N LYS A 98 9.76 0.47 4.23
CA LYS A 98 9.92 -0.92 4.75
C LYS A 98 8.83 -1.35 5.73
N VAL A 99 7.60 -0.86 5.53
CA VAL A 99 6.43 -1.11 6.39
C VAL A 99 5.39 -2.02 5.73
N GLY A 100 5.64 -2.47 4.49
CA GLY A 100 4.75 -3.33 3.72
C GLY A 100 3.33 -2.78 3.59
N ALA A 101 2.33 -3.67 3.51
CA ALA A 101 0.92 -3.30 3.36
C ALA A 101 0.38 -2.41 4.50
N ARG A 102 0.98 -2.46 5.69
CA ARG A 102 0.60 -1.59 6.82
C ARG A 102 0.89 -0.12 6.54
N GLY A 103 1.98 0.15 5.80
CA GLY A 103 2.35 1.51 5.39
C GLY A 103 1.34 2.19 4.47
N LEU A 104 0.64 1.41 3.65
CA LEU A 104 -0.35 1.92 2.70
C LEU A 104 -1.45 2.72 3.40
N ARG A 105 -1.92 2.21 4.56
CA ARG A 105 -2.95 2.89 5.37
C ARG A 105 -2.45 4.23 5.89
N MET A 106 -1.22 4.28 6.41
CA MET A 106 -0.65 5.51 6.94
C MET A 106 -0.49 6.59 5.86
N ILE A 107 0.04 6.21 4.69
CA ILE A 107 0.24 7.14 3.57
C ILE A 107 -1.10 7.69 3.07
N LEU A 108 -2.11 6.82 2.96
CA LEU A 108 -3.46 7.25 2.56
C LEU A 108 -4.11 8.13 3.63
N GLU A 109 -3.99 7.80 4.92
CA GLU A 109 -4.56 8.61 6.00
C GLU A 109 -3.95 10.02 6.03
N GLU A 110 -2.63 10.13 5.89
CA GLU A 110 -1.92 11.42 5.76
C GLU A 110 -2.48 12.23 4.57
N LEU A 111 -2.55 11.62 3.39
CA LEU A 111 -3.04 12.27 2.17
C LEU A 111 -4.51 12.70 2.28
N MET A 112 -5.37 11.83 2.81
CA MET A 112 -6.80 12.08 2.93
C MET A 112 -7.11 13.13 3.98
N LEU A 113 -6.32 13.23 5.06
CA LEU A 113 -6.48 14.27 6.07
C LEU A 113 -6.32 15.67 5.47
N ASP A 114 -5.27 15.87 4.67
CA ASP A 114 -5.05 17.14 3.97
C ASP A 114 -6.20 17.45 2.99
N LEU A 115 -6.70 16.44 2.27
CA LEU A 115 -7.85 16.61 1.38
C LEU A 115 -9.12 17.01 2.13
N MET A 116 -9.45 16.30 3.20
CA MET A 116 -10.65 16.56 3.97
C MET A 116 -10.63 17.93 4.65
N TYR A 117 -9.44 18.47 4.96
CA TYR A 117 -9.29 19.84 5.45
C TYR A 117 -9.50 20.89 4.35
N ASN A 118 -8.94 20.67 3.17
CA ASN A 118 -8.95 21.64 2.07
C ASN A 118 -10.26 21.65 1.26
N LEU A 119 -10.95 20.51 1.17
CA LEU A 119 -12.12 20.33 0.31
C LEU A 119 -13.37 21.11 0.75
N PRO A 120 -13.75 21.21 2.05
CA PRO A 120 -14.93 21.97 2.48
C PRO A 120 -14.89 23.45 2.13
N SER A 121 -13.69 24.03 2.02
CA SER A 121 -13.48 25.41 1.59
C SER A 121 -13.88 25.64 0.13
N GLN A 122 -14.08 24.56 -0.64
CA GLN A 122 -14.36 24.59 -2.07
C GLN A 122 -15.80 24.13 -2.35
N LYS A 123 -16.74 25.08 -2.30
CA LYS A 123 -18.20 24.87 -2.35
C LYS A 123 -18.77 24.17 -3.61
N LYS A 124 -17.97 23.66 -4.54
CA LYS A 124 -18.43 23.18 -5.87
C LYS A 124 -17.75 21.94 -6.44
N ALA A 125 -16.78 21.32 -5.77
CA ALA A 125 -16.09 20.16 -6.33
C ALA A 125 -17.01 18.92 -6.34
N ARG A 126 -17.40 18.42 -7.53
CA ARG A 126 -18.18 17.17 -7.71
C ARG A 126 -17.30 15.97 -8.02
N ASP A 127 -16.15 16.22 -8.63
CA ASP A 127 -15.17 15.22 -9.05
C ASP A 127 -13.80 15.64 -8.50
N PHE A 128 -13.08 14.66 -7.95
CA PHE A 128 -11.76 14.84 -7.38
C PHE A 128 -10.85 13.71 -7.85
N GLU A 129 -9.67 14.05 -8.35
CA GLU A 129 -8.67 13.07 -8.76
C GLU A 129 -7.35 13.28 -8.00
N VAL A 130 -6.89 12.22 -7.36
CA VAL A 130 -5.57 12.15 -6.72
C VAL A 130 -4.52 11.85 -7.80
N THR A 131 -3.56 12.75 -7.93
CA THR A 131 -2.42 12.61 -8.85
C THR A 131 -1.15 12.17 -8.12
N ARG A 132 -0.18 11.67 -8.88
CA ARG A 132 1.16 11.33 -8.37
C ARG A 132 1.81 12.49 -7.60
N GLU A 133 1.70 13.69 -8.14
CA GLU A 133 2.28 14.90 -7.55
C GLU A 133 1.73 15.17 -6.14
N MET A 134 0.43 14.96 -5.91
CA MET A 134 -0.18 15.13 -4.58
C MET A 134 0.37 14.14 -3.55
N VAL A 135 0.65 12.91 -3.98
CA VAL A 135 1.26 11.86 -3.15
C VAL A 135 2.72 12.19 -2.82
N GLU A 136 3.49 12.64 -3.81
CA GLU A 136 4.92 12.93 -3.65
C GLU A 136 5.17 14.20 -2.84
N LYS A 137 4.45 15.28 -3.15
CA LYS A 137 4.63 16.57 -2.48
C LYS A 137 3.96 16.64 -1.11
N ARG A 138 3.15 15.63 -0.74
CA ARG A 138 2.25 15.65 0.43
C ARG A 138 1.47 16.97 0.51
N ASN A 139 1.10 17.50 -0.66
CA ASN A 139 0.47 18.79 -0.79
C ASN A 139 -0.69 18.63 -1.76
N THR A 140 -1.87 18.88 -1.24
CA THR A 140 -3.13 18.75 -1.96
C THR A 140 -3.63 20.10 -2.48
N SER A 141 -2.72 21.03 -2.76
CA SER A 141 -3.04 22.26 -3.50
C SER A 141 -3.51 21.89 -4.90
N LEU A 142 -4.81 22.08 -5.13
CA LEU A 142 -5.53 21.50 -6.25
C LEU A 142 -5.65 22.44 -7.45
N PRO A 143 -5.40 21.95 -8.68
CA PRO A 143 -6.13 22.43 -9.85
C PRO A 143 -7.54 21.83 -9.83
N VAL A 144 -8.55 22.64 -9.51
CA VAL A 144 -9.96 22.25 -9.62
C VAL A 144 -10.28 22.05 -11.10
N MET A 145 -10.59 20.81 -11.50
CA MET A 145 -11.17 20.59 -12.83
C MET A 145 -12.67 20.84 -12.77
N GLU A 146 -13.10 22.01 -13.24
CA GLU A 146 -14.47 22.18 -13.71
C GLU A 146 -14.65 21.34 -14.98
N LYS A 147 -15.53 20.33 -14.93
CA LYS A 147 -16.08 19.79 -16.17
C LYS A 147 -17.10 20.78 -16.73
N ALA A 148 -16.75 21.39 -17.84
CA ALA A 148 -17.69 22.01 -18.76
C ALA A 148 -18.54 20.91 -19.44
N GLY A 149 -19.85 21.16 -19.52
CA GLY A 149 -20.78 20.44 -20.42
C GLY A 149 -21.45 19.21 -19.81
#